data_AF-A0A935RUJ3-F1
#
_entry.id   AF-A0A935RUJ3-F1
#
_cell.length_a   1.000
_cell.length_b   1.000
_cell.length_c   1.000
_cell.angle_alpha   90.00
_cell.angle_beta   90.00
_cell.angle_gamma   90.00
#
_symmetry.space_group_name_H-M   'P 1'
#
loop_
_entity.id
_entity.type
_entity.pdbx_description
1 polymer ?
#
loop_
_entity_poly.entity_id
_entity_poly.type
_entity_poly.pdbx_seq_one_letter_code
_entity_poly.pdbx_strand_id
1 'polypeptide(L)' 'MYTYKIHLHKETEGGYTVSVPVLPGCITYGEDVDEAISMAKEAIELYIEELKERGEVIPDDSNTLEYSLNFEEV' A
#
# COMPACT_ATOMS: atom_id res chain seq x y z
N MET A 1 -5.44 -8.44 -14.16
CA MET A 1 -5.77 -8.31 -12.72
C MET A 1 -4.45 -8.11 -12.03
N TYR A 2 -4.28 -6.97 -11.36
CA TYR A 2 -3.05 -6.65 -10.61
C TYR A 2 -3.29 -6.95 -9.14
N THR A 3 -2.27 -7.41 -8.44
CA THR A 3 -2.26 -7.60 -7.00
C THR A 3 -1.28 -6.61 -6.39
N TYR A 4 -1.67 -6.00 -5.28
CA TYR A 4 -0.83 -5.09 -4.52
C TYR A 4 -0.89 -5.48 -3.05
N LYS A 5 0.27 -5.54 -2.41
CA LYS A 5 0.35 -5.69 -0.96
C LYS A 5 0.36 -4.32 -0.32
N ILE A 6 -0.32 -4.20 0.80
CA ILE A 6 -0.46 -2.95 1.54
C ILE A 6 -0.02 -3.16 2.98
N HIS A 7 0.72 -2.21 3.53
CA HIS A 7 1.14 -2.21 4.92
C HIS A 7 0.33 -1.18 5.68
N LEU A 8 -0.43 -1.61 6.68
CA LEU A 8 -1.18 -0.73 7.56
C LEU A 8 -0.35 -0.49 8.83
N HIS A 9 0.07 0.75 9.04
CA HIS A 9 0.81 1.19 10.20
C HIS A 9 -0.15 1.92 11.14
N LYS A 10 -0.32 1.39 12.36
CA LYS A 10 -1.16 2.03 13.36
C LYS A 10 -0.49 3.31 13.85
N GLU A 11 -1.21 4.41 13.82
CA GLU A 11 -0.71 5.72 14.27
C GLU A 11 -0.98 5.96 15.76
N THR A 12 -0.18 6.85 16.37
CA THR A 12 -0.24 7.14 17.81
C THR A 12 -1.54 7.83 18.24
N GLU A 13 -2.08 8.65 17.35
CA GLU A 13 -3.31 9.42 17.48
C GLU A 13 -4.58 8.61 17.17
N GLY A 14 -4.42 7.39 16.65
CA GLY A 14 -5.51 6.57 16.11
C GLY A 14 -5.45 6.47 14.58
N GLY A 15 -6.22 5.54 14.02
CA GLY A 15 -6.21 5.25 12.59
C GLY A 15 -4.97 4.50 12.11
N TYR A 16 -4.84 4.44 10.79
CA TYR A 16 -3.81 3.70 10.08
C TYR A 16 -3.29 4.48 8.89
N THR A 17 -1.97 4.69 8.83
CA THR A 17 -1.28 5.05 7.59
C THR A 17 -1.09 3.80 6.75
N VAL A 18 -1.41 3.87 5.47
CA VAL A 18 -1.18 2.78 4.52
C VAL A 18 -0.04 3.14 3.60
N SER A 19 0.86 2.18 3.37
CA SER A 19 1.86 2.26 2.31
C SER A 19 1.73 1.08 1.35
N VAL A 20 2.10 1.29 0.08
CA VAL A 20 2.12 0.26 -0.96
C VAL A 20 3.57 0.09 -1.43
N PRO A 21 4.31 -0.94 -0.97
CA PRO A 21 5.75 -1.03 -1.18
C PRO A 21 6.19 -0.97 -2.64
N VAL A 22 5.40 -1.57 -3.54
CA VAL A 22 5.68 -1.61 -4.98
C VAL A 22 5.27 -0.34 -5.74
N LEU A 23 4.55 0.58 -5.08
CA LEU A 23 4.19 1.90 -5.63
C LEU A 23 4.81 2.99 -4.74
N PRO A 24 6.11 3.31 -4.90
CA PRO A 24 6.80 4.28 -4.06
C PRO A 24 6.06 5.62 -4.04
N GLY A 25 5.83 6.16 -2.84
CA GLY A 25 5.11 7.41 -2.63
C GLY A 25 3.59 7.27 -2.55
N CYS A 26 3.01 6.09 -2.81
CA CYS A 26 1.60 5.83 -2.56
C CYS A 26 1.38 5.62 -1.05
N ILE A 27 1.06 6.72 -0.37
CA ILE A 27 0.80 6.78 1.07
C ILE A 27 -0.60 7.35 1.28
N THR A 28 -1.41 6.68 2.10
CA THR A 28 -2.77 7.11 2.46
C THR A 28 -3.00 6.96 3.95
N TYR A 29 -4.16 7.38 4.44
CA TYR A 29 -4.57 7.26 5.84
C TYR A 29 -6.07 6.97 5.91
N GLY A 30 -6.49 6.22 6.93
CA GLY A 30 -7.90 6.08 7.32
C GLY A 30 -8.07 5.98 8.84
N GLU A 31 -9.22 6.40 9.37
CA GLU A 31 -9.55 6.39 10.80
C GLU A 31 -9.71 4.97 11.36
N ASP A 32 -10.06 4.01 10.51
CA ASP A 32 -10.09 2.59 10.81
C ASP A 32 -9.52 1.73 9.66
N VAL A 33 -9.51 0.41 9.84
CA VAL A 33 -8.93 -0.53 8.86
C VAL A 33 -9.71 -0.53 7.54
N ASP A 34 -11.03 -0.45 7.59
CA ASP A 34 -11.87 -0.53 6.40
C ASP A 34 -11.72 0.76 5.56
N GLU A 35 -11.72 1.92 6.22
CA GLU A 35 -11.44 3.20 5.59
C GLU A 35 -10.02 3.24 5.01
N ALA A 36 -9.01 2.80 5.76
CA ALA A 36 -7.63 2.78 5.31
C ALA A 36 -7.46 1.92 4.03
N ILE A 37 -8.13 0.76 3.97
CA ILE A 37 -8.15 -0.10 2.77
C ILE A 37 -8.86 0.60 1.61
N SER A 38 -9.99 1.27 1.86
CA SER A 38 -10.71 2.03 0.83
C SER A 38 -9.84 3.15 0.23
N MET A 39 -9.18 3.92 1.10
CA MET A 39 -8.28 5.00 0.71
C MET A 39 -7.09 4.49 -0.09
N ALA A 40 -6.49 3.37 0.35
CA ALA A 40 -5.40 2.73 -0.39
C ALA A 40 -5.84 2.26 -1.78
N LYS A 41 -7.05 1.70 -1.90
CA LYS A 41 -7.59 1.25 -3.19
C LYS A 41 -7.74 2.41 -4.17
N GLU A 42 -8.33 3.52 -3.75
CA GLU A 42 -8.48 4.72 -4.59
C GLU A 42 -7.13 5.30 -5.02
N ALA A 43 -6.17 5.37 -4.09
CA ALA A 43 -4.83 5.86 -4.41
C ALA A 43 -4.07 4.94 -5.38
N ILE A 44 -4.19 3.61 -5.22
CA ILE A 44 -3.62 2.64 -6.16
C ILE A 44 -4.25 2.79 -7.55
N GLU A 45 -5.58 2.95 -7.63
CA GLU A 45 -6.27 3.16 -8.91
C GLU A 45 -5.76 4.40 -9.63
N LEU A 46 -5.64 5.53 -8.92
CA LEU A 46 -5.10 6.78 -9.46
C LEU A 46 -3.63 6.63 -9.89
N TYR A 47 -2.80 5.95 -9.11
CA TYR A 47 -1.39 5.71 -9.44
C TYR A 47 -1.25 4.90 -10.74
N ILE A 48 -2.08 3.87 -10.92
CA ILE A 48 -2.10 3.05 -12.13
C ILE A 48 -2.51 3.90 -13.35
N GLU A 49 -3.47 4.80 -13.19
CA GLU A 49 -3.86 5.73 -14.25
C GLU A 49 -2.70 6.62 -14.69
N GLU A 50 -1.96 7.22 -13.74
CA GLU A 50 -0.79 8.03 -14.05
C GLU A 50 0.30 7.24 -14.80
N LEU A 51 0.59 6.01 -14.35
CA LEU A 51 1.56 5.14 -15.02
C LEU A 51 1.15 4.83 -16.47
N LYS A 52 -0.15 4.58 -16.70
CA LYS A 52 -0.69 4.35 -18.05
C LYS A 52 -0.53 5.57 -18.93
N GLU A 53 -0.83 6.76 -18.42
CA GLU A 53 -0.69 8.02 -19.17
C GLU A 53 0.76 8.30 -19.56
N ARG A 54 1.70 7.92 -18.69
CA ARG A 54 3.15 8.05 -18.92
C ARG A 54 3.74 6.92 -19.77
N GLY A 55 2.97 5.87 -20.07
CA GLY A 55 3.44 4.70 -20.81
C GLY A 55 4.44 3.84 -20.02
N GLU A 56 4.36 3.87 -18.70
CA GLU A 56 5.25 3.15 -17.79
C GLU A 56 4.71 1.76 -17.46
N VAL A 57 5.59 0.89 -16.95
CA VAL A 57 5.23 -0.47 -16.54
C VAL A 57 4.41 -0.40 -15.25
N ILE A 58 3.26 -1.08 -15.23
CA ILE A 58 2.43 -1.23 -14.04
C ILE A 58 2.99 -2.36 -13.17
N PRO A 59 3.43 -2.08 -11.92
CA PRO A 59 3.91 -3.12 -11.00
C PRO A 59 2.82 -4.12 -10.62
N ASP A 60 3.20 -5.36 -10.31
CA ASP A 60 2.28 -6.42 -9.88
C ASP A 60 2.95 -7.33 -8.84
N ASP A 61 2.31 -7.50 -7.69
CA ASP A 61 2.77 -8.35 -6.59
C ASP A 61 2.23 -9.79 -6.63
N SER A 62 1.51 -10.18 -7.68
CA SER A 62 0.84 -11.48 -7.78
C SER A 62 1.77 -12.70 -7.61
N ASN A 63 3.08 -12.53 -7.82
CA ASN A 63 4.10 -13.57 -7.67
C ASN A 63 5.15 -13.28 -6.58
N THR A 64 4.83 -12.42 -5.61
CA THR A 64 5.73 -12.05 -4.51
C THR A 64 5.17 -12.58 -3.18
N LEU A 65 6.02 -12.98 -2.23
CA LEU A 65 5.61 -13.28 -0.84
C LEU A 65 5.96 -12.14 0.12
N GLU A 66 5.17 -11.99 1.18
CA GLU A 66 5.42 -11.02 2.25
C GLU A 66 5.59 -11.76 3.58
N TYR A 67 6.60 -11.39 4.35
CA TYR A 67 6.94 -12.06 5.60
C TYR A 67 7.55 -11.07 6.59
N SER A 68 7.18 -11.19 7.86
CA SER A 68 7.74 -10.39 8.96
C SER A 68 8.76 -11.22 9.73
N LEU A 69 9.99 -10.72 9.85
CA LEU A 69 11.01 -11.26 10.73
C LEU A 69 11.04 -10.43 12.01
N ASN A 70 10.89 -11.08 13.16
CA ASN A 70 10.94 -10.43 14.47
C ASN A 70 12.27 -10.76 15.14
N PHE A 71 12.90 -9.73 15.72
CA PHE A 71 14.14 -9.85 16.46
C PHE A 71 13.91 -9.24 17.85
N GLU A 72 14.41 -9.89 18.90
CA GLU A 72 14.43 -9.34 20.25
C GLU A 72 15.84 -8.78 20.52
N GLU A 73 15.92 -7.53 20.97
CA GLU A 73 17.19 -6.97 21.45
C GLU A 73 17.55 -7.63 22.80
N VAL A 74 18.80 -8.07 22.93
CA VAL A 74 19.34 -8.75 24.13
C VAL A 74 19.77 -7.74 25.18
#